data_AF-A0A8S8XH73-F1
#
_entry.id   AF-A0A8S8XH73-F1
#
_cell.length_a   1.000
_cell.length_b   1.000
_cell.length_c   1.000
_cell.angle_alpha   90.00
_cell.angle_beta   90.00
_cell.angle_gamma   90.00
#
_symmetry.space_group_name_H-M   'P 1'
#
loop_
_entity.id
_entity.type
_entity.pdbx_description
1 polymer ?
#
loop_
_entity_poly.entity_id
_entity_poly.type
_entity_poly.pdbx_seq_one_letter_code
_entity_poly.pdbx_strand_id
1 'polypeptide(L)'
;MADVSIPPLDKRDPALTGVLLRPASNKPAPAIVMLHGCDGMYGKNGNLSARSRDWAERFVAQGYVVLLPDSFAARGVTSACNASETRARARVERPRDALASLAYLRSLPFVRGDALALAGWSHGGSTVVAVAGESHGLEGVRSAVAFYPNCKPILERRDWKAQVPLAMLIGDADAWSTPRECQQLAERERLDLVLYPGAVHGFDNPDMKRTTRTGITTPGGGTTAELGTDPVARADAIKRVTARFLTALKP
;
A
#
# COMPACT_ATOMS: atom_id res chain seq x y z
N MET A 1 4.25 1.14 -19.62
CA MET A 1 4.96 1.36 -18.35
C MET A 1 6.00 2.43 -18.62
N ALA A 2 6.11 3.44 -17.78
CA ALA A 2 7.08 4.52 -17.93
C ALA A 2 7.62 4.92 -16.56
N ASP A 3 8.92 5.22 -16.49
CA ASP A 3 9.51 5.83 -15.32
C ASP A 3 9.11 7.31 -15.24
N VAL A 4 8.79 7.78 -14.04
CA VAL A 4 8.36 9.15 -13.79
C VAL A 4 9.11 9.76 -12.62
N SER A 5 9.22 11.08 -12.62
CA SER A 5 9.65 11.87 -11.48
C SER A 5 8.42 12.53 -10.84
N ILE A 6 8.25 12.32 -9.53
CA ILE A 6 7.14 12.82 -8.73
C ILE A 6 7.69 13.98 -7.88
N PRO A 7 7.28 15.23 -8.14
CA PRO A 7 7.70 16.36 -7.34
C PRO A 7 7.20 16.24 -5.89
N PRO A 8 8.00 16.64 -4.90
CA PRO A 8 7.55 16.65 -3.52
C PRO A 8 6.58 17.83 -3.29
N LEU A 9 5.71 17.72 -2.28
CA LEU A 9 4.87 18.84 -1.84
C LEU A 9 5.65 19.85 -0.99
N ASP A 10 6.62 19.36 -0.21
CA ASP A 10 7.53 20.17 0.60
C ASP A 10 8.94 20.09 0.01
N LYS A 11 9.61 21.23 -0.17
CA LYS A 11 10.97 21.29 -0.74
C LYS A 11 12.04 20.59 0.11
N ARG A 12 11.72 20.24 1.36
CA ARG A 12 12.58 19.45 2.25
C ARG A 12 12.53 17.96 1.95
N ASP A 13 11.49 17.49 1.26
CA ASP A 13 11.40 16.13 0.76
C ASP A 13 12.08 15.99 -0.59
N PRO A 14 12.66 14.83 -0.91
CA PRO A 14 13.23 14.60 -2.23
C PRO A 14 12.12 14.36 -3.27
N ALA A 15 12.42 14.68 -4.53
CA ALA A 15 11.62 14.16 -5.64
C ALA A 15 11.76 12.64 -5.71
N LEU A 16 10.64 11.95 -5.92
CA LEU A 16 10.61 10.49 -6.00
C LEU A 16 10.74 10.06 -7.45
N THR A 17 11.40 8.92 -7.67
CA THR A 17 11.18 8.15 -8.88
C THR A 17 9.95 7.27 -8.71
N GLY A 18 9.35 6.83 -9.80
CA GLY A 18 8.25 5.88 -9.75
C GLY A 18 7.96 5.28 -11.10
N VAL A 19 7.07 4.30 -11.11
CA VAL A 19 6.61 3.63 -12.32
C VAL A 19 5.14 3.95 -12.55
N LEU A 20 4.82 4.49 -13.73
CA LEU A 20 3.46 4.79 -14.17
C LEU A 20 3.01 3.79 -15.23
N LEU A 21 1.85 3.18 -15.02
CA LEU A 21 1.16 2.35 -16.01
C LEU A 21 -0.19 2.97 -16.35
N ARG A 22 -0.60 2.82 -17.60
CA ARG A 22 -1.83 3.40 -18.13
C ARG A 22 -2.59 2.35 -18.93
N PRO A 23 -3.93 2.38 -18.92
CA PRO A 23 -4.71 1.60 -19.87
C PRO A 23 -4.50 2.14 -21.29
N ALA A 24 -4.78 1.33 -22.30
CA ALA A 24 -4.64 1.72 -23.71
C ALA A 24 -5.63 2.82 -24.15
N SER A 25 -6.63 3.14 -23.32
CA SER A 25 -7.65 4.16 -23.60
C SER A 25 -7.08 5.58 -23.58
N ASN A 26 -7.60 6.42 -24.49
CA ASN A 26 -7.30 7.86 -24.54
C ASN A 26 -8.22 8.70 -23.63
N LYS A 27 -9.21 8.09 -22.95
CA LYS A 27 -10.10 8.79 -22.02
C LYS A 27 -9.43 8.95 -20.65
N PRO A 28 -9.67 10.06 -19.93
CA PRO A 28 -9.26 10.19 -18.54
C PRO A 28 -9.79 9.03 -17.69
N ALA A 29 -8.92 8.45 -16.86
CA ALA A 29 -9.22 7.23 -16.10
C ALA A 29 -9.02 7.45 -14.59
N PRO A 30 -9.76 6.72 -13.74
CA PRO A 30 -9.46 6.67 -12.31
C PRO A 30 -8.04 6.14 -12.08
N ALA A 31 -7.43 6.52 -10.96
CA ALA A 31 -6.02 6.20 -10.70
C ALA A 31 -5.78 5.61 -9.30
N ILE A 32 -4.75 4.76 -9.19
CA ILE A 32 -4.37 4.07 -7.96
C ILE A 32 -2.90 4.36 -7.68
N VAL A 33 -2.59 4.80 -6.46
CA VAL A 33 -1.22 4.83 -5.93
C VAL A 33 -0.97 3.51 -5.19
N MET A 34 0.06 2.76 -5.61
CA MET A 34 0.47 1.50 -5.01
C MET A 34 1.76 1.66 -4.18
N LEU A 35 1.64 1.51 -2.87
CA LEU A 35 2.74 1.70 -1.92
C LEU A 35 3.40 0.37 -1.57
N HIS A 36 4.66 0.23 -1.97
CA HIS A 36 5.44 -1.00 -1.76
C HIS A 36 5.70 -1.31 -0.28
N GLY A 37 6.02 -2.57 0.01
CA GLY A 37 6.40 -3.04 1.34
C GLY A 37 7.82 -2.66 1.75
N CYS A 38 8.30 -3.23 2.85
CA CYS A 38 9.60 -2.88 3.43
C CYS A 38 10.81 -3.33 2.59
N ASP A 39 10.64 -4.24 1.63
CA ASP A 39 11.69 -4.70 0.71
C ASP A 39 11.82 -3.81 -0.55
N GLY A 40 11.04 -2.73 -0.68
CA GLY A 40 11.00 -1.92 -1.89
C GLY A 40 10.02 -2.45 -2.95
N MET A 41 9.97 -1.80 -4.10
CA MET A 41 9.08 -2.17 -5.21
C MET A 41 9.70 -3.12 -6.24
N TYR A 42 11.04 -3.24 -6.25
CA TYR A 42 11.80 -4.06 -7.18
C TYR A 42 12.19 -5.41 -6.57
N GLY A 43 12.20 -6.46 -7.40
CA GLY A 43 12.81 -7.73 -7.07
C GLY A 43 14.32 -7.73 -7.31
N LYS A 44 14.98 -8.85 -7.00
CA LYS A 44 16.44 -9.01 -7.14
C LYS A 44 16.96 -8.84 -8.57
N ASN A 45 16.10 -9.00 -9.57
CA ASN A 45 16.43 -8.85 -10.99
C ASN A 45 16.24 -7.42 -11.52
N GLY A 46 15.98 -6.43 -10.64
CA GLY A 46 15.75 -5.04 -11.03
C GLY A 46 14.37 -4.76 -11.63
N ASN A 47 13.55 -5.78 -11.89
CA ASN A 47 12.17 -5.60 -12.33
C ASN A 47 11.26 -5.38 -11.11
N LEU A 48 10.04 -4.88 -11.34
CA LEU A 48 9.00 -4.86 -10.31
C LEU A 48 8.87 -6.24 -9.65
N SER A 49 8.69 -6.24 -8.33
CA SER A 49 8.40 -7.46 -7.58
C SER A 49 7.18 -8.17 -8.18
N ALA A 50 7.11 -9.50 -8.09
CA ALA A 50 6.04 -10.28 -8.69
C ALA A 50 4.65 -9.81 -8.22
N ARG A 51 4.51 -9.46 -6.94
CA ARG A 51 3.27 -8.89 -6.38
C ARG A 51 2.95 -7.51 -6.93
N SER A 52 3.93 -6.60 -6.98
CA SER A 52 3.74 -5.25 -7.55
C SER A 52 3.31 -5.33 -9.01
N ARG A 53 3.94 -6.21 -9.79
CA ARG A 53 3.62 -6.41 -11.20
C ARG A 53 2.21 -6.99 -11.38
N ASP A 54 1.89 -8.09 -10.69
CA ASP A 54 0.58 -8.76 -10.81
C ASP A 54 -0.58 -7.81 -10.46
N TRP A 55 -0.47 -7.05 -9.35
CA TRP A 55 -1.51 -6.08 -8.99
C TRP A 55 -1.59 -4.90 -9.97
N ALA A 56 -0.46 -4.35 -10.41
CA ALA A 56 -0.46 -3.25 -11.37
C ALA A 56 -1.09 -3.66 -12.70
N GLU A 57 -0.76 -4.85 -13.22
CA GLU A 57 -1.34 -5.38 -14.44
C GLU A 57 -2.85 -5.63 -14.30
N ARG A 58 -3.31 -6.17 -13.16
CA ARG A 58 -4.75 -6.34 -12.87
C ARG A 58 -5.51 -5.03 -12.86
N PHE A 59 -4.96 -3.98 -12.25
CA PHE A 59 -5.61 -2.68 -12.20
C PHE A 59 -5.61 -2.00 -13.58
N VAL A 60 -4.50 -2.06 -14.32
CA VAL A 60 -4.46 -1.53 -15.70
C VAL A 60 -5.46 -2.24 -16.60
N ALA A 61 -5.60 -3.56 -16.48
CA ALA A 61 -6.58 -4.35 -17.23
C ALA A 61 -8.03 -3.96 -16.92
N GLN A 62 -8.29 -3.41 -15.73
CA GLN A 62 -9.59 -2.87 -15.33
C GLN A 62 -9.79 -1.39 -15.69
N GLY A 63 -8.82 -0.78 -16.38
CA GLY A 63 -8.93 0.60 -16.85
C GLY A 63 -8.39 1.65 -15.89
N TYR A 64 -7.61 1.28 -14.87
CA TYR A 64 -6.98 2.22 -13.95
C TYR A 64 -5.62 2.70 -14.45
N VAL A 65 -5.32 3.97 -14.21
CA VAL A 65 -3.92 4.45 -14.18
C VAL A 65 -3.30 3.98 -12.86
N VAL A 66 -2.08 3.45 -12.90
CA VAL A 66 -1.40 2.93 -11.72
C VAL A 66 -0.07 3.64 -11.55
N LEU A 67 0.17 4.20 -10.38
CA LEU A 67 1.43 4.81 -9.99
C LEU A 67 2.05 4.04 -8.83
N LEU A 68 3.28 3.57 -9.02
CA LEU A 68 4.10 2.96 -7.97
C LEU A 68 5.25 3.93 -7.63
N PRO A 69 5.14 4.77 -6.59
CA PRO A 69 6.25 5.61 -6.15
C PRO A 69 7.34 4.76 -5.47
N ASP A 70 8.60 5.04 -5.79
CA ASP A 70 9.75 4.51 -5.06
C ASP A 70 10.08 5.45 -3.89
N SER A 71 9.55 5.11 -2.71
CA SER A 71 9.80 5.88 -1.48
C SER A 71 11.24 5.77 -0.97
N PHE A 72 12.05 4.87 -1.53
CA PHE A 72 13.32 4.44 -0.95
C PHE A 72 14.53 4.96 -1.72
N ALA A 73 14.51 4.88 -3.06
CA ALA A 73 15.66 5.23 -3.90
C ALA A 73 16.18 6.65 -3.64
N ALA A 74 15.27 7.62 -3.58
CA ALA A 74 15.63 9.03 -3.36
C ALA A 74 16.24 9.32 -1.98
N ARG A 75 16.18 8.35 -1.06
CA ARG A 75 16.70 8.44 0.32
C ARG A 75 17.87 7.50 0.57
N GLY A 76 18.36 6.80 -0.47
CA GLY A 76 19.42 5.79 -0.35
C GLY A 76 19.02 4.63 0.58
N VAL A 77 17.73 4.29 0.62
CA VAL A 77 17.20 3.16 1.40
C VAL A 77 17.08 1.96 0.47
N THR A 78 17.51 0.79 0.93
CA THR A 78 17.37 -0.47 0.19
C THR A 78 16.32 -1.38 0.83
N SER A 79 16.16 -1.30 2.15
CA SER A 79 15.13 -2.02 2.91
C SER A 79 14.79 -1.26 4.19
N ALA A 80 13.52 -1.30 4.57
CA ALA A 80 13.01 -0.83 5.86
C ALA A 80 12.39 -1.99 6.67
N CYS A 81 12.81 -3.24 6.42
CA CYS A 81 12.25 -4.41 7.11
C CYS A 81 12.79 -4.60 8.53
N ASN A 82 13.91 -3.95 8.84
CA ASN A 82 14.42 -3.79 10.20
C ASN A 82 13.90 -2.46 10.80
N ALA A 83 13.71 -2.42 12.11
CA ALA A 83 13.21 -1.21 12.78
C ALA A 83 14.22 -0.05 12.86
N SER A 84 15.49 -0.28 12.53
CA SER A 84 16.54 0.76 12.58
C SER A 84 16.50 1.73 11.39
N GLU A 85 15.78 1.42 10.31
CA GLU A 85 15.64 2.34 9.19
C GLU A 85 14.71 3.51 9.53
N THR A 86 15.27 4.72 9.58
CA THR A 86 14.58 5.95 10.01
C THR A 86 14.33 6.94 8.90
N ARG A 87 14.90 6.73 7.70
CA ARG A 87 14.83 7.68 6.58
C ARG A 87 13.53 7.56 5.79
N ALA A 88 12.83 6.42 5.84
CA ALA A 88 11.61 6.21 5.06
C ALA A 88 10.48 5.62 5.92
N ARG A 89 10.11 6.26 7.03
CA ARG A 89 9.15 5.69 7.99
C ARG A 89 7.75 5.65 7.41
N ALA A 90 7.03 4.53 7.61
CA ALA A 90 5.67 4.34 7.14
C ALA A 90 4.67 5.42 7.59
N ARG A 91 4.95 6.11 8.70
CA ARG A 91 4.07 7.08 9.36
C ARG A 91 4.58 8.53 9.32
N VAL A 92 5.69 8.82 8.63
CA VAL A 92 6.26 10.18 8.57
C VAL A 92 6.67 10.57 7.15
N GLU A 93 7.68 9.93 6.58
CA GLU A 93 8.14 10.25 5.21
C GLU A 93 7.18 9.69 4.16
N ARG A 94 6.80 8.42 4.30
CA ARG A 94 5.99 7.76 3.27
C ARG A 94 4.56 8.29 3.13
N PRO A 95 3.88 8.79 4.18
CA PRO A 95 2.62 9.49 3.99
C PRO A 95 2.77 10.74 3.12
N ARG A 96 3.86 11.50 3.28
CA ARG A 96 4.16 12.66 2.42
C ARG A 96 4.43 12.24 0.97
N ASP A 97 5.13 11.13 0.78
CA ASP A 97 5.32 10.53 -0.55
C ASP A 97 3.98 10.15 -1.22
N ALA A 98 3.07 9.56 -0.45
CA ALA A 98 1.76 9.16 -0.94
C ALA A 98 0.90 10.39 -1.31
N LEU A 99 0.89 11.43 -0.48
CA LEU A 99 0.19 12.69 -0.77
C LEU A 99 0.79 13.40 -2.00
N ALA A 100 2.12 13.41 -2.16
CA ALA A 100 2.78 13.92 -3.35
C ALA A 100 2.42 13.13 -4.61
N SER A 101 2.32 11.80 -4.49
CA SER A 101 1.90 10.91 -5.57
C SER A 101 0.44 11.16 -5.99
N LEU A 102 -0.46 11.40 -5.03
CA LEU A 102 -1.85 11.78 -5.30
C LEU A 102 -1.92 13.13 -6.03
N ALA A 103 -1.18 14.14 -5.56
CA ALA A 103 -1.12 15.45 -6.20
C ALA A 103 -0.55 15.37 -7.63
N TYR A 104 0.51 14.59 -7.83
CA TYR A 104 1.07 14.32 -9.15
C TYR A 104 0.05 13.68 -10.09
N LEU A 105 -0.65 12.63 -9.64
CA LEU A 105 -1.73 12.01 -10.42
C LEU A 105 -2.82 13.02 -10.81
N ARG A 106 -3.25 13.90 -9.89
CA ARG A 106 -4.25 14.94 -10.19
C ARG A 106 -3.80 15.95 -11.25
N SER A 107 -2.50 16.16 -11.42
CA SER A 107 -1.96 17.06 -12.44
C SER A 107 -1.94 16.46 -13.86
N LEU A 108 -2.14 15.15 -14.00
CA LEU A 108 -2.04 14.48 -15.30
C LEU A 108 -3.36 14.60 -16.07
N PRO A 109 -3.36 15.08 -17.33
CA PRO A 109 -4.60 15.34 -18.08
C PRO A 109 -5.41 14.09 -18.43
N PHE A 110 -4.81 12.91 -18.28
CA PHE A 110 -5.43 11.61 -18.51
C PHE A 110 -5.86 10.90 -17.22
N VAL A 111 -5.80 11.58 -16.07
CA VAL A 111 -6.28 11.07 -14.79
C VAL A 111 -7.55 11.80 -14.38
N ARG A 112 -8.54 11.05 -13.91
CA ARG A 112 -9.69 11.59 -13.18
C ARG A 112 -9.26 11.94 -11.76
N GLY A 113 -8.93 13.21 -11.53
CA GLY A 113 -8.44 13.69 -10.23
C GLY A 113 -9.44 13.57 -9.08
N ASP A 114 -10.71 13.30 -9.37
CA ASP A 114 -11.81 13.10 -8.42
C ASP A 114 -12.09 11.61 -8.10
N ALA A 115 -11.35 10.69 -8.74
CA ALA A 115 -11.51 9.25 -8.64
C ALA A 115 -10.15 8.57 -8.44
N LEU A 116 -9.60 8.76 -7.24
CA LEU A 116 -8.30 8.22 -6.82
C LEU A 116 -8.47 7.14 -5.73
N ALA A 117 -7.53 6.21 -5.68
CA ALA A 117 -7.42 5.25 -4.59
C ALA A 117 -5.98 4.97 -4.17
N LEU A 118 -5.87 4.38 -2.98
CA LEU A 118 -4.61 3.95 -2.37
C LEU A 118 -4.63 2.44 -2.17
N ALA A 119 -3.54 1.78 -2.51
CA ALA A 119 -3.29 0.38 -2.16
C ALA A 119 -1.88 0.24 -1.58
N GLY A 120 -1.72 -0.52 -0.51
CA GLY A 120 -0.40 -0.68 0.13
C GLY A 120 -0.24 -2.01 0.83
N TRP A 121 1.00 -2.50 0.89
CA TRP A 121 1.33 -3.80 1.46
C TRP A 121 2.35 -3.68 2.59
N SER A 122 2.14 -4.37 3.72
CA SER A 122 3.04 -4.38 4.88
C SER A 122 3.35 -2.96 5.34
N HIS A 123 4.61 -2.55 5.29
CA HIS A 123 5.05 -1.18 5.53
C HIS A 123 4.33 -0.13 4.66
N GLY A 124 3.99 -0.44 3.40
CA GLY A 124 3.14 0.40 2.55
C GLY A 124 1.68 0.35 2.96
N GLY A 125 1.19 -0.76 3.51
CA GLY A 125 -0.13 -0.87 4.11
C GLY A 125 -0.25 0.03 5.34
N SER A 126 0.75 0.01 6.23
CA SER A 126 0.84 0.94 7.35
C SER A 126 0.86 2.40 6.89
N THR A 127 1.52 2.70 5.75
CA THR A 127 1.44 4.03 5.14
C THR A 127 0.04 4.37 4.66
N VAL A 128 -0.68 3.45 4.03
CA VAL A 128 -2.09 3.66 3.65
C VAL A 128 -2.95 3.97 4.88
N VAL A 129 -2.80 3.20 5.97
CA VAL A 129 -3.53 3.47 7.21
C VAL A 129 -3.16 4.85 7.77
N ALA A 130 -1.88 5.25 7.78
CA ALA A 130 -1.49 6.58 8.23
C ALA A 130 -2.14 7.69 7.38
N VAL A 131 -1.99 7.60 6.04
CA VAL A 131 -2.52 8.57 5.06
C VAL A 131 -4.03 8.68 5.14
N ALA A 132 -4.73 7.57 5.37
CA ALA A 132 -6.19 7.57 5.43
C ALA A 132 -6.77 8.44 6.56
N GLY A 133 -5.96 8.85 7.55
CA GLY A 133 -6.39 9.78 8.60
C GLY A 133 -5.85 11.20 8.45
N GLU A 134 -5.19 11.54 7.33
CA GLU A 134 -4.72 12.91 7.08
C GLU A 134 -5.88 13.85 6.76
N SER A 135 -5.83 15.07 7.31
CA SER A 135 -6.90 16.07 7.15
C SER A 135 -6.91 16.79 5.80
N HIS A 136 -5.87 16.60 4.97
CA HIS A 136 -5.61 17.37 3.75
C HIS A 136 -4.86 16.51 2.73
N GLY A 137 -4.92 16.88 1.46
CA GLY A 137 -4.22 16.17 0.38
C GLY A 137 -4.93 14.92 -0.15
N LEU A 138 -6.07 14.55 0.45
CA LEU A 138 -6.90 13.41 0.07
C LEU A 138 -7.99 13.76 -0.96
N GLU A 139 -7.90 14.92 -1.62
CA GLU A 139 -8.88 15.35 -2.60
C GLU A 139 -9.04 14.30 -3.71
N GLY A 140 -10.27 13.86 -3.95
CA GLY A 140 -10.60 12.84 -4.93
C GLY A 140 -10.29 11.39 -4.50
N VAL A 141 -9.73 11.16 -3.32
CA VAL A 141 -9.52 9.79 -2.81
C VAL A 141 -10.87 9.21 -2.36
N ARG A 142 -11.32 8.15 -3.05
CA ARG A 142 -12.61 7.48 -2.77
C ARG A 142 -12.45 6.16 -2.03
N SER A 143 -11.26 5.57 -2.06
CA SER A 143 -11.03 4.26 -1.45
C SER A 143 -9.56 4.01 -1.11
N ALA A 144 -9.34 3.27 -0.02
CA ALA A 144 -8.04 2.82 0.41
C ALA A 144 -8.09 1.32 0.78
N VAL A 145 -7.02 0.59 0.44
CA VAL A 145 -6.82 -0.81 0.83
C VAL A 145 -5.42 -1.00 1.42
N ALA A 146 -5.36 -1.55 2.62
CA ALA A 146 -4.11 -1.92 3.29
C ALA A 146 -4.03 -3.44 3.47
N PHE A 147 -3.03 -4.04 2.85
CA PHE A 147 -2.68 -5.45 3.03
C PHE A 147 -1.72 -5.59 4.20
N TYR A 148 -2.13 -6.40 5.19
CA TYR A 148 -1.36 -6.79 6.38
C TYR A 148 -0.55 -5.63 6.99
N PRO A 149 -1.18 -4.48 7.31
CA PRO A 149 -0.51 -3.36 7.94
C PRO A 149 -0.15 -3.67 9.40
N ASN A 150 0.87 -3.00 9.92
CA ASN A 150 1.02 -2.81 11.36
C ASN A 150 0.16 -1.61 11.81
N CYS A 151 -0.90 -1.86 12.58
CA CYS A 151 -1.82 -0.82 13.06
C CYS A 151 -1.47 -0.26 14.44
N LYS A 152 -0.56 -0.88 15.19
CA LYS A 152 -0.25 -0.48 16.57
C LYS A 152 0.05 1.03 16.72
N PRO A 153 0.94 1.64 15.90
CA PRO A 153 1.23 3.07 16.05
C PRO A 153 0.05 3.99 15.77
N ILE A 154 -0.91 3.55 14.92
CA ILE A 154 -2.11 4.33 14.61
C ILE A 154 -3.18 4.14 15.69
N LEU A 155 -3.31 2.94 16.22
CA LEU A 155 -4.21 2.66 17.33
C LEU A 155 -3.85 3.52 18.57
N GLU A 156 -2.57 3.73 18.84
CA GLU A 156 -2.08 4.58 19.93
C GLU A 156 -2.41 6.07 19.75
N ARG A 157 -2.68 6.52 18.51
CA ARG A 157 -3.15 7.88 18.20
C ARG A 157 -4.66 8.00 18.41
N ARG A 158 -5.06 8.62 19.52
CA ARG A 158 -6.48 8.82 19.89
C ARG A 158 -7.22 9.81 19.00
N ASP A 159 -6.50 10.71 18.35
CA ASP A 159 -7.00 11.73 17.42
C ASP A 159 -7.18 11.21 15.99
N TRP A 160 -6.57 10.07 15.66
CA TRP A 160 -6.65 9.50 14.32
C TRP A 160 -8.07 9.01 14.04
N LYS A 161 -8.63 9.46 12.92
CA LYS A 161 -9.90 9.01 12.36
C LYS A 161 -9.79 8.85 10.86
N ALA A 162 -10.36 7.78 10.32
CA ALA A 162 -10.38 7.58 8.87
C ALA A 162 -11.17 8.71 8.19
N GLN A 163 -10.51 9.41 7.26
CA GLN A 163 -11.08 10.45 6.39
C GLN A 163 -11.55 9.88 5.05
N VAL A 164 -11.15 8.65 4.72
CA VAL A 164 -11.52 7.95 3.48
C VAL A 164 -11.92 6.50 3.77
N PRO A 165 -12.79 5.88 2.96
CA PRO A 165 -13.17 4.48 3.12
C PRO A 165 -11.96 3.54 3.05
N LEU A 166 -11.58 2.94 4.18
CA LEU A 166 -10.42 2.06 4.31
C LEU A 166 -10.85 0.60 4.56
N ALA A 167 -10.27 -0.32 3.79
CA ALA A 167 -10.33 -1.76 4.05
C ALA A 167 -8.96 -2.33 4.39
N MET A 168 -8.92 -3.21 5.38
CA MET A 168 -7.73 -3.93 5.81
C MET A 168 -7.89 -5.43 5.53
N LEU A 169 -6.88 -6.04 4.91
CA LEU A 169 -6.87 -7.45 4.52
C LEU A 169 -5.65 -8.12 5.14
N ILE A 170 -5.85 -9.03 6.08
CA ILE A 170 -4.78 -9.56 6.95
C ILE A 170 -4.91 -11.06 7.08
N GLY A 171 -3.80 -11.80 7.07
CA GLY A 171 -3.80 -13.21 7.48
C GLY A 171 -3.85 -13.33 9.00
N ASP A 172 -4.71 -14.20 9.54
CA ASP A 172 -4.85 -14.32 11.00
C ASP A 172 -3.63 -14.98 11.67
N ALA A 173 -2.80 -15.69 10.91
CA ALA A 173 -1.54 -16.28 11.32
C ALA A 173 -0.32 -15.37 11.04
N ASP A 174 -0.54 -14.10 10.69
CA ASP A 174 0.53 -13.13 10.47
C ASP A 174 1.24 -12.75 11.78
N ALA A 175 2.38 -13.40 12.03
CA ALA A 175 3.26 -13.11 13.16
C ALA A 175 4.18 -11.90 12.93
N TRP A 176 4.26 -11.34 11.72
CA TRP A 176 5.08 -10.17 11.45
C TRP A 176 4.38 -8.91 11.94
N SER A 177 3.19 -8.61 11.41
CA SER A 177 2.48 -7.35 11.72
C SER A 177 1.46 -7.49 12.84
N THR A 178 1.06 -8.73 13.16
CA THR A 178 0.05 -9.13 14.15
C THR A 178 -1.33 -8.50 13.94
N PRO A 179 -2.39 -9.28 13.68
CA PRO A 179 -3.71 -8.73 13.32
C PRO A 179 -4.43 -8.00 14.47
N ARG A 180 -4.05 -8.26 15.73
CA ARG A 180 -4.77 -7.82 16.93
C ARG A 180 -5.03 -6.32 16.96
N GLU A 181 -4.00 -5.50 16.76
CA GLU A 181 -4.15 -4.04 16.82
C GLU A 181 -4.98 -3.50 15.64
N CYS A 182 -4.97 -4.19 14.50
CA CYS A 182 -5.83 -3.84 13.37
C CYS A 182 -7.29 -4.22 13.62
N GLN A 183 -7.57 -5.32 14.34
CA GLN A 183 -8.93 -5.64 14.80
C GLN A 183 -9.47 -4.55 15.73
N GLN A 184 -8.66 -4.12 16.71
CA GLN A 184 -9.03 -3.04 17.63
C GLN A 184 -9.25 -1.70 16.91
N LEU A 185 -8.38 -1.37 15.94
CA LEU A 185 -8.54 -0.16 15.14
C LEU A 185 -9.80 -0.22 14.28
N ALA A 186 -10.07 -1.36 13.65
CA ALA A 186 -11.27 -1.56 12.83
C ALA A 186 -12.55 -1.44 13.66
N GLU A 187 -12.57 -2.00 14.88
CA GLU A 187 -13.71 -1.87 15.80
C GLU A 187 -13.93 -0.41 16.21
N ARG A 188 -12.86 0.29 16.62
CA ARG A 188 -12.91 1.71 17.04
C ARG A 188 -13.46 2.62 15.95
N GLU A 189 -13.02 2.40 14.71
CA GLU A 189 -13.24 3.30 13.58
C GLU A 189 -14.29 2.77 12.59
N ARG A 190 -14.90 1.62 12.91
CA ARG A 190 -15.89 0.90 12.07
C ARG A 190 -15.37 0.66 10.65
N LEU A 191 -14.13 0.20 10.53
CA LEU A 191 -13.46 -0.06 9.25
C LEU A 191 -13.77 -1.46 8.74
N ASP A 192 -13.69 -1.62 7.43
CA ASP A 192 -13.76 -2.95 6.81
C ASP A 192 -12.47 -3.72 7.15
N LEU A 193 -12.61 -4.87 7.82
CA LEU A 193 -11.49 -5.77 8.11
C LEU A 193 -11.83 -7.18 7.64
N VAL A 194 -10.92 -7.78 6.90
CA VAL A 194 -10.97 -9.19 6.51
C VAL A 194 -9.77 -9.91 7.11
N LEU A 195 -10.06 -10.94 7.90
CA LEU A 195 -9.08 -11.90 8.40
C LEU A 195 -9.16 -13.17 7.56
N TYR A 196 -8.01 -13.63 7.06
CA TYR A 196 -7.89 -14.85 6.29
C TYR A 196 -7.34 -15.98 7.17
N PRO A 197 -8.14 -17.01 7.48
CA PRO A 197 -7.71 -18.12 8.33
C PRO A 197 -6.49 -18.86 7.80
N GLY A 198 -5.47 -19.04 8.64
CA GLY A 198 -4.23 -19.76 8.34
C GLY A 198 -3.23 -19.01 7.44
N ALA A 199 -3.64 -17.89 6.85
CA ALA A 199 -2.79 -17.09 5.99
C ALA A 199 -1.76 -16.31 6.80
N VAL A 200 -0.55 -16.20 6.27
CA VAL A 200 0.59 -15.49 6.89
C VAL A 200 0.89 -14.18 6.16
N HIS A 201 1.96 -13.49 6.55
CA HIS A 201 2.38 -12.25 5.90
C HIS A 201 2.65 -12.47 4.40
N GLY A 202 2.21 -11.56 3.54
CA GLY A 202 2.43 -11.70 2.10
C GLY A 202 1.60 -12.80 1.41
N PHE A 203 0.44 -13.16 1.97
CA PHE A 203 -0.46 -14.19 1.44
C PHE A 203 -0.87 -14.00 -0.02
N ASP A 204 -0.84 -12.75 -0.53
CA ASP A 204 -1.29 -12.39 -1.88
C ASP A 204 -0.16 -12.39 -2.92
N ASN A 205 1.10 -12.62 -2.51
CA ASN A 205 2.19 -12.79 -3.46
C ASN A 205 1.85 -13.95 -4.42
N PRO A 206 2.08 -13.81 -5.74
CA PRO A 206 1.93 -14.93 -6.66
C PRO A 206 3.07 -15.94 -6.45
N ASP A 207 2.71 -17.22 -6.30
CA ASP A 207 3.62 -18.38 -6.32
C ASP A 207 4.80 -18.31 -5.33
N MET A 208 4.63 -17.59 -4.22
CA MET A 208 5.62 -17.50 -3.16
C MET A 208 5.54 -18.73 -2.26
N LYS A 209 6.59 -19.56 -2.30
CA LYS A 209 6.76 -20.67 -1.35
C LYS A 209 6.77 -20.15 0.09
N ARG A 210 6.12 -20.90 0.98
CA ARG A 210 6.16 -20.61 2.42
C ARG A 210 7.60 -20.66 2.93
N THR A 211 8.02 -19.61 3.61
CA THR A 211 9.40 -19.44 4.09
C THR A 211 9.42 -18.59 5.35
N THR A 212 10.45 -18.78 6.17
CA THR A 212 10.70 -17.98 7.37
C THR A 212 11.68 -16.87 7.03
N ARG A 213 11.27 -15.62 7.24
CA ARG A 213 12.15 -14.46 7.17
C ARG A 213 12.78 -14.24 8.54
N THR A 214 14.07 -13.95 8.54
CA THR A 214 14.86 -13.58 9.72
C THR A 214 15.39 -12.14 9.58
N GLY A 215 15.88 -11.57 10.67
CA GLY A 215 16.46 -10.21 10.66
C GLY A 215 15.40 -9.11 10.51
N ILE A 216 14.17 -9.41 10.92
CA ILE A 216 13.04 -8.47 10.91
C ILE A 216 12.78 -7.97 12.32
N THR A 217 11.92 -6.98 12.46
CA THR A 217 11.38 -6.57 13.75
C THR A 217 9.86 -6.64 13.69
N THR A 218 9.28 -7.41 14.62
CA THR A 218 7.82 -7.50 14.80
C THR A 218 7.36 -6.59 15.94
N PRO A 219 6.09 -6.15 15.99
CA PRO A 219 5.55 -5.35 17.09
C PRO A 219 5.69 -6.01 18.48
N GLY A 220 5.76 -7.34 18.53
CA GLY A 220 5.96 -8.13 19.75
C GLY A 220 7.43 -8.37 20.14
N GLY A 221 8.39 -7.77 19.43
CA GLY A 221 9.83 -7.94 19.71
C GLY A 221 10.45 -9.22 19.14
N GLY A 222 9.69 -10.02 18.38
CA GLY A 222 10.21 -11.16 17.64
C GLY A 222 11.07 -10.72 16.44
N THR A 223 11.96 -11.63 16.01
CA THR A 223 12.96 -11.40 14.95
C THR A 223 12.74 -12.24 13.69
N THR A 224 11.68 -13.05 13.68
CA THR A 224 11.31 -13.94 12.57
C THR A 224 9.81 -13.94 12.33
N ALA A 225 9.41 -14.22 11.09
CA ALA A 225 8.01 -14.44 10.71
C ALA A 225 7.92 -15.28 9.44
N GLU A 226 6.83 -16.03 9.31
CA GLU A 226 6.52 -16.76 8.07
C GLU A 226 5.89 -15.83 7.03
N LEU A 227 6.23 -16.09 5.77
CA LEU A 227 5.61 -15.49 4.61
C LEU A 227 5.34 -16.56 3.56
N GLY A 228 4.33 -16.35 2.73
CA GLY A 228 4.04 -17.24 1.61
C GLY A 228 2.65 -17.03 1.08
N THR A 229 2.42 -17.48 -0.14
CA THR A 229 1.11 -17.43 -0.78
C THR A 229 0.12 -18.30 -0.01
N ASP A 230 -1.07 -17.75 0.23
CA ASP A 230 -2.26 -18.54 0.54
C ASP A 230 -3.23 -18.41 -0.66
N PRO A 231 -3.45 -19.48 -1.45
CA PRO A 231 -4.23 -19.40 -2.68
C PRO A 231 -5.68 -18.95 -2.46
N VAL A 232 -6.29 -19.34 -1.34
CA VAL A 232 -7.69 -19.03 -1.02
C VAL A 232 -7.79 -17.55 -0.60
N ALA A 233 -6.94 -17.12 0.32
CA ALA A 233 -6.88 -15.73 0.76
C ALA A 233 -6.56 -14.79 -0.40
N ARG A 234 -5.61 -15.18 -1.26
CA ARG A 234 -5.23 -14.40 -2.43
C ARG A 234 -6.38 -14.24 -3.42
N ALA A 235 -7.08 -15.33 -3.74
CA ALA A 235 -8.20 -15.28 -4.68
C ALA A 235 -9.34 -14.38 -4.17
N ASP A 236 -9.68 -14.49 -2.89
CA ASP A 236 -10.70 -13.65 -2.27
C ASP A 236 -10.26 -12.18 -2.18
N ALA A 237 -9.00 -11.92 -1.82
CA ALA A 237 -8.46 -10.56 -1.81
C ALA A 237 -8.52 -9.89 -3.18
N ILE A 238 -8.15 -10.59 -4.25
CA ILE A 238 -8.26 -10.09 -5.63
C ILE A 238 -9.71 -9.71 -5.95
N LYS A 239 -10.66 -10.59 -5.62
CA LYS A 239 -12.09 -10.36 -5.83
C LYS A 239 -12.57 -9.12 -5.08
N ARG A 240 -12.26 -9.02 -3.79
CA ARG A 240 -12.71 -7.91 -2.92
C ARG A 240 -12.14 -6.57 -3.34
N VAL A 241 -10.84 -6.50 -3.59
CA VAL A 241 -10.16 -5.25 -3.94
C VAL A 241 -10.64 -4.73 -5.29
N THR A 242 -10.73 -5.62 -6.27
CA THR A 242 -11.31 -5.31 -7.59
C THR A 242 -12.73 -4.77 -7.44
N ALA A 243 -13.61 -5.47 -6.72
CA ALA A 243 -14.99 -5.02 -6.52
C ALA A 243 -15.09 -3.69 -5.78
N ARG A 244 -14.26 -3.48 -4.74
CA ARG A 244 -14.24 -2.25 -3.94
C ARG A 244 -13.83 -1.05 -4.79
N PHE A 245 -12.71 -1.12 -5.49
CA PHE A 245 -12.23 -0.03 -6.33
C PHE A 245 -13.14 0.21 -7.53
N LEU A 246 -13.69 -0.84 -8.14
CA LEU A 246 -14.69 -0.70 -9.21
C LEU A 246 -15.96 0.00 -8.73
N THR A 247 -16.37 -0.21 -7.47
CA THR A 247 -17.57 0.43 -6.93
C THR A 247 -17.30 1.89 -6.54
N ALA A 248 -16.19 2.14 -5.86
CA ALA A 248 -15.87 3.46 -5.32
C ALA A 248 -15.36 4.48 -6.35
N LEU A 249 -14.86 4.01 -7.50
CA LEU A 249 -14.23 4.86 -8.54
C LEU A 249 -15.04 4.93 -9.84
N LYS A 250 -16.27 4.40 -9.84
CA LYS A 250 -17.22 4.56 -10.95
C LYS A 250 -17.59 6.06 -11.15
N PRO A 251 -18.03 6.44 -12.35
CA PRO A 251 -18.56 7.77 -12.63
C PRO A 251 -19.69 8.17 -11.68
#